data_AF-V7I5B6-F1
#
_entry.id   AF-V7I5B6-F1
#
_cell.length_a   1.000
_cell.length_b   1.000
_cell.length_c   1.000
_cell.angle_alpha   90.00
_cell.angle_beta   90.00
_cell.angle_gamma   90.00
#
_symmetry.space_group_name_H-M   'P 1'
#
loop_
_entity.id
_entity.type
_entity.pdbx_description
1 polymer ?
#
loop_
_entity_poly.entity_id
_entity_poly.type
_entity_poly.pdbx_seq_one_letter_code
_entity_poly.pdbx_strand_id
1 'polypeptide(L)'
;MGFRFRKSINLGKGFRLNVGKGSGSISFGGKGFRQSISTTGKATTTFGIPGTGLSYSKTFNPGKLIGKKDQLFRKAEGDTGLTPLQEISEFTEDIAAITGLHREADYPPNVDWNSVLDEEPPFAKGEDGPNTAAAKKLLEENKPGFLKRLFGGGQDTALFQKNVEEARLLDQELMEQWQMNKVIASKVLTKDTEGFIMALESLKMSEELGSFLKSLNMSFTDADTINVDAVLSITDFIPEEYKTLTPTGKLSIRKYTKTDYWSIAAQFVAGIAFRISRDLFNLFPIADCYINITEEDKNPYTGKKDSELILSVKIERSELDRIDLENADPFEALVNFHHEADFSKTKGFAKVSKVSV
;
A
#
# COMPACT_ATOMS: atom_id res chain seq x y z
N MET A 1 -3.35 24.52 -30.58
CA MET A 1 -3.69 25.42 -29.44
C MET A 1 -5.14 25.16 -29.05
N GLY A 2 -5.40 24.31 -28.06
CA GLY A 2 -6.76 23.93 -27.67
C GLY A 2 -7.15 24.50 -26.31
N PHE A 3 -8.39 24.98 -26.17
CA PHE A 3 -8.91 25.43 -24.88
C PHE A 3 -8.92 24.29 -23.85
N ARG A 4 -8.31 24.52 -22.66
CA ARG A 4 -8.42 23.61 -21.52
C ARG A 4 -9.57 24.06 -20.62
N PHE A 5 -10.53 23.18 -20.38
CA PHE A 5 -11.61 23.39 -19.42
C PHE A 5 -11.26 22.69 -18.10
N ARG A 6 -11.19 23.47 -17.02
CA ARG A 6 -11.09 22.99 -15.64
C ARG A 6 -11.94 23.88 -14.75
N LYS A 7 -12.92 23.29 -14.05
CA LYS A 7 -13.75 23.97 -13.05
C LYS A 7 -13.57 23.30 -11.70
N SER A 8 -13.18 24.05 -10.67
CA SER A 8 -13.11 23.55 -9.29
C SER A 8 -14.25 24.17 -8.49
N ILE A 9 -15.12 23.33 -7.93
CA ILE A 9 -16.30 23.72 -7.17
C ILE A 9 -16.03 23.33 -5.72
N ASN A 10 -16.05 24.31 -4.82
CA ASN A 10 -15.93 24.06 -3.39
C ASN A 10 -17.26 23.50 -2.87
N LEU A 11 -17.23 22.30 -2.29
CA LEU A 11 -18.42 21.61 -1.78
C LEU A 11 -18.61 21.80 -0.25
N GLY A 12 -17.69 22.51 0.41
CA GLY A 12 -17.68 22.68 1.87
C GLY A 12 -16.91 21.56 2.59
N LYS A 13 -16.60 21.75 3.89
CA LYS A 13 -15.90 20.78 4.75
C LYS A 13 -14.57 20.22 4.22
N GLY A 14 -13.79 21.02 3.50
CA GLY A 14 -12.53 20.55 2.90
C GLY A 14 -12.72 19.72 1.62
N PHE A 15 -13.95 19.52 1.14
CA PHE A 15 -14.22 18.82 -0.12
C PHE A 15 -14.27 19.78 -1.31
N ARG A 16 -13.64 19.40 -2.42
CA ARG A 16 -13.67 20.11 -3.71
C ARG A 16 -13.94 19.14 -4.83
N LEU A 17 -14.83 19.50 -5.74
CA LEU A 17 -15.07 18.78 -6.98
C LEU A 17 -14.35 19.50 -8.12
N ASN A 18 -13.37 18.85 -8.75
CA ASN A 18 -12.70 19.36 -9.93
C ASN A 18 -13.21 18.61 -11.17
N VAL A 19 -13.73 19.35 -12.14
CA VAL A 19 -14.28 18.83 -13.40
C VAL A 19 -13.41 19.33 -14.54
N GLY A 20 -12.84 18.41 -15.33
CA GLY A 20 -12.06 18.66 -16.53
C GLY A 20 -12.68 18.00 -17.76
N LYS A 21 -12.15 18.30 -18.95
CA LYS A 21 -12.69 17.86 -20.25
C LYS A 21 -12.88 16.33 -20.41
N GLY A 22 -12.15 15.50 -19.67
CA GLY A 22 -12.24 14.04 -19.74
C GLY A 22 -12.15 13.31 -18.40
N SER A 23 -12.18 14.04 -17.27
CA SER A 23 -12.13 13.43 -15.94
C SER A 23 -12.69 14.36 -14.86
N GLY A 24 -13.24 13.74 -13.81
CA GLY A 24 -13.61 14.40 -12.56
C GLY A 24 -12.60 14.03 -11.46
N SER A 25 -12.50 14.83 -10.41
CA SER A 25 -11.84 14.42 -9.17
C SER A 25 -12.52 15.05 -7.98
N ILE A 26 -12.59 14.29 -6.89
CA ILE A 26 -13.03 14.78 -5.59
C ILE A 26 -11.79 14.89 -4.71
N SER A 27 -11.55 16.07 -4.16
CA SER A 27 -10.46 16.31 -3.23
C SER A 27 -11.02 16.57 -1.85
N PHE A 28 -10.50 15.91 -0.82
CA PHE A 28 -10.81 16.19 0.58
C PHE A 28 -9.55 16.67 1.32
N GLY A 29 -9.68 17.66 2.20
CA GLY A 29 -8.58 18.22 3.00
C GLY A 29 -8.38 19.74 2.89
N GLY A 30 -7.77 20.29 3.95
CA GLY A 30 -7.60 21.71 4.23
C GLY A 30 -6.31 22.34 3.70
N LYS A 31 -5.85 23.41 4.37
CA LYS A 31 -4.51 23.99 4.13
C LYS A 31 -3.50 23.08 4.82
N GLY A 32 -2.58 22.52 4.05
CA GLY A 32 -1.46 21.71 4.53
C GLY A 32 -1.62 20.19 4.44
N PHE A 33 -2.84 19.69 4.28
CA PHE A 33 -3.08 18.30 3.89
C PHE A 33 -4.28 18.23 2.93
N ARG A 34 -4.09 17.60 1.79
CA ARG A 34 -5.13 17.42 0.76
C ARG A 34 -4.96 16.07 0.10
N GLN A 35 -5.99 15.26 0.13
CA GLN A 35 -6.10 14.07 -0.69
C GLN A 35 -7.05 14.33 -1.87
N SER A 36 -6.70 13.88 -3.06
CA SER A 36 -7.49 14.10 -4.28
C SER A 36 -7.64 12.82 -5.06
N ILE A 37 -8.86 12.32 -5.14
CA ILE A 37 -9.21 11.08 -5.81
C ILE A 37 -9.86 11.42 -7.16
N SER A 38 -9.28 10.96 -8.25
CA SER A 38 -9.79 11.19 -9.61
C SER A 38 -10.62 10.02 -10.13
N THR A 39 -11.53 10.30 -11.06
CA THR A 39 -12.26 9.28 -11.83
C THR A 39 -11.35 8.42 -12.71
N THR A 40 -10.06 8.78 -12.82
CA THR A 40 -9.01 8.03 -13.51
C THR A 40 -8.16 7.15 -12.58
N GLY A 41 -8.56 6.97 -11.32
CA GLY A 41 -7.87 6.08 -10.36
C GLY A 41 -6.66 6.67 -9.63
N LYS A 42 -6.21 7.87 -10.03
CA LYS A 42 -5.13 8.60 -9.36
C LYS A 42 -5.63 9.19 -8.05
N ALA A 43 -4.94 8.90 -6.96
CA ALA A 43 -5.11 9.53 -5.65
C ALA A 43 -3.85 10.36 -5.33
N THR A 44 -3.99 11.67 -5.35
CA THR A 44 -2.90 12.59 -5.02
C THR A 44 -3.00 13.00 -3.57
N THR A 45 -2.02 12.62 -2.76
CA THR A 45 -1.87 13.12 -1.39
C THR A 45 -0.84 14.23 -1.39
N THR A 46 -1.28 15.43 -1.04
CA THR A 46 -0.47 16.64 -0.95
C THR A 46 -0.36 17.04 0.52
N PHE A 47 0.87 17.02 1.03
CA PHE A 47 1.27 17.61 2.29
C PHE A 47 1.90 18.98 2.04
N GLY A 48 1.66 19.95 2.90
CA GLY A 48 2.30 21.26 2.80
C GLY A 48 2.25 21.98 4.12
N ILE A 49 3.21 22.86 4.36
CA ILE A 49 3.26 23.60 5.62
C ILE A 49 2.51 24.92 5.40
N PRO A 50 1.36 25.17 6.05
CA PRO A 50 0.55 26.36 5.80
C PRO A 50 1.35 27.66 5.98
N GLY A 51 1.28 28.57 5.01
CA GLY A 51 1.94 29.89 5.10
C GLY A 51 3.41 29.94 4.66
N THR A 52 4.04 28.79 4.36
CA THR A 52 5.47 28.73 3.98
C THR A 52 5.74 28.65 2.48
N GLY A 53 4.74 28.27 1.67
CA GLY A 53 4.90 27.99 0.24
C GLY A 53 5.53 26.64 -0.09
N LEU A 54 5.97 25.86 0.91
CA LEU A 54 6.52 24.51 0.76
C LEU A 54 5.40 23.47 0.74
N SER A 55 5.34 22.66 -0.31
CA SER A 55 4.38 21.56 -0.45
C SER A 55 5.03 20.35 -1.12
N TYR A 56 4.81 19.18 -0.55
CA TYR A 56 5.16 17.89 -1.10
C TYR A 56 3.88 17.20 -1.59
N SER A 57 3.83 16.81 -2.86
CA SER A 57 2.65 16.17 -3.44
C SER A 57 3.03 14.83 -4.05
N LYS A 58 2.63 13.73 -3.41
CA LYS A 58 2.80 12.38 -3.95
C LYS A 58 1.51 12.00 -4.66
N THR A 59 1.58 11.81 -5.98
CA THR A 59 0.45 11.24 -6.72
C THR A 59 0.60 9.74 -6.71
N PHE A 60 -0.18 9.10 -5.86
CA PHE A 60 -0.30 7.67 -5.87
C PHE A 60 -1.31 7.27 -6.95
N ASN A 61 -1.08 6.15 -7.61
CA ASN A 61 -2.10 5.51 -8.42
C ASN A 61 -2.55 4.24 -7.69
N PRO A 62 -3.30 4.36 -6.58
CA PRO A 62 -3.72 3.21 -5.77
C PRO A 62 -4.51 2.19 -6.57
N GLY A 63 -5.13 2.60 -7.68
CA GLY A 63 -5.81 1.70 -8.60
C GLY A 63 -4.90 0.68 -9.30
N LYS A 64 -3.57 0.81 -9.24
CA LYS A 64 -2.62 -0.16 -9.81
C LYS A 64 -1.91 -1.06 -8.81
N LEU A 65 -1.68 -0.64 -7.56
CA LEU A 65 -0.84 -1.42 -6.62
C LEU A 65 -1.58 -1.96 -5.38
N ILE A 66 -2.73 -1.40 -4.97
CA ILE A 66 -3.38 -1.78 -3.69
C ILE A 66 -4.83 -2.29 -3.88
N GLY A 67 -5.42 -2.16 -5.08
CA GLY A 67 -6.84 -2.47 -5.31
C GLY A 67 -7.17 -3.77 -6.06
N LYS A 68 -6.23 -4.71 -6.22
CA LYS A 68 -6.35 -5.74 -7.27
C LYS A 68 -5.81 -7.14 -6.90
N LYS A 69 -6.12 -7.64 -5.69
CA LYS A 69 -5.99 -9.08 -5.41
C LYS A 69 -6.70 -9.95 -6.46
N ASP A 70 -7.80 -9.43 -7.04
CA ASP A 70 -8.61 -10.08 -8.09
C ASP A 70 -8.31 -9.61 -9.54
N GLN A 71 -7.27 -8.80 -9.79
CA GLN A 71 -7.09 -8.21 -11.12
C GLN A 71 -5.64 -8.16 -11.64
N LEU A 72 -4.63 -8.54 -10.86
CA LEU A 72 -3.35 -8.98 -11.45
C LEU A 72 -3.63 -10.24 -12.25
N PHE A 73 -3.22 -10.26 -13.52
CA PHE A 73 -3.54 -11.36 -14.44
C PHE A 73 -5.03 -11.74 -14.46
N ARG A 74 -5.94 -10.77 -14.73
CA ARG A 74 -7.36 -11.07 -14.99
C ARG A 74 -7.44 -12.33 -15.87
N LYS A 75 -7.99 -13.43 -15.33
CA LYS A 75 -8.44 -14.55 -16.17
C LYS A 75 -9.40 -13.93 -17.17
N ALA A 76 -9.03 -14.00 -18.45
CA ALA A 76 -9.87 -13.53 -19.54
C ALA A 76 -11.08 -14.47 -19.68
N GLU A 77 -12.01 -14.44 -18.74
CA GLU A 77 -13.36 -14.96 -18.94
C GLU A 77 -14.27 -13.78 -19.29
N GLY A 78 -14.38 -13.50 -20.59
CA GLY A 78 -15.24 -12.45 -21.15
C GLY A 78 -14.51 -11.40 -22.00
N ASP A 79 -15.29 -10.60 -22.74
CA ASP A 79 -14.80 -9.45 -23.49
C ASP A 79 -14.34 -8.36 -22.52
N THR A 80 -13.04 -8.11 -22.47
CA THR A 80 -12.40 -7.11 -21.61
C THR A 80 -12.68 -5.68 -22.10
N GLY A 81 -13.16 -5.52 -23.34
CA GLY A 81 -13.27 -4.23 -24.03
C GLY A 81 -11.92 -3.59 -24.36
N LEU A 82 -10.80 -4.31 -24.15
CA LEU A 82 -9.45 -3.84 -24.38
C LEU A 82 -8.96 -4.26 -25.77
N THR A 83 -8.11 -3.42 -26.37
CA THR A 83 -7.37 -3.81 -27.58
C THR A 83 -6.26 -4.82 -27.22
N PRO A 84 -5.82 -5.68 -28.15
CA PRO A 84 -4.69 -6.59 -27.92
C PRO A 84 -3.42 -5.91 -27.39
N LEU A 85 -3.14 -4.70 -27.86
CA LEU A 85 -2.01 -3.89 -27.40
C LEU A 85 -2.16 -3.45 -25.93
N GLN A 86 -3.36 -3.05 -25.52
CA GLN A 86 -3.63 -2.67 -24.13
C GLN A 86 -3.52 -3.88 -23.21
N GLU A 87 -4.01 -5.05 -23.61
CA GLU A 87 -3.89 -6.27 -22.81
C GLU A 87 -2.43 -6.70 -22.60
N ILE A 88 -1.59 -6.59 -23.63
CA ILE A 88 -0.16 -6.89 -23.52
C ILE A 88 0.54 -5.85 -22.65
N SER A 89 0.19 -4.58 -22.79
CA SER A 89 0.71 -3.50 -21.94
C SER A 89 0.39 -3.74 -20.47
N GLU A 90 -0.87 -4.04 -20.14
CA GLU A 90 -1.28 -4.35 -18.76
C GLU A 90 -0.53 -5.57 -18.23
N PHE A 91 -0.43 -6.65 -19.02
CA PHE A 91 0.31 -7.85 -18.64
C PHE A 91 1.80 -7.58 -18.38
N THR A 92 2.44 -6.76 -19.21
CA THR A 92 3.86 -6.41 -19.07
C THR A 92 4.09 -5.54 -17.84
N GLU A 93 3.18 -4.62 -17.54
CA GLU A 93 3.21 -3.81 -16.32
C GLU A 93 3.02 -4.67 -15.07
N ASP A 94 2.12 -5.67 -15.09
CA ASP A 94 1.92 -6.60 -13.97
C ASP A 94 3.21 -7.40 -13.68
N ILE A 95 3.87 -7.93 -14.72
CA ILE A 95 5.16 -8.64 -14.58
C ILE A 95 6.22 -7.69 -14.02
N ALA A 96 6.32 -6.46 -14.53
CA ALA A 96 7.29 -5.48 -14.06
C ALA A 96 7.06 -5.06 -12.59
N ALA A 97 5.80 -4.98 -12.16
CA ALA A 97 5.45 -4.69 -10.77
C ALA A 97 5.91 -5.82 -9.83
N ILE A 98 5.70 -7.07 -10.24
CA ILE A 98 6.09 -8.26 -9.47
C ILE A 98 7.60 -8.44 -9.40
N THR A 99 8.32 -8.27 -10.51
CA THR A 99 9.78 -8.40 -10.52
C THR A 99 10.48 -7.17 -9.95
N GLY A 100 9.80 -6.03 -9.87
CA GLY A 100 10.31 -4.77 -9.36
C GLY A 100 10.08 -4.52 -7.86
N LEU A 101 9.46 -5.44 -7.12
CA LEU A 101 9.05 -5.22 -5.72
C LEU A 101 10.17 -4.71 -4.81
N HIS A 102 11.40 -5.18 -4.99
CA HIS A 102 12.57 -4.77 -4.21
C HIS A 102 12.91 -3.28 -4.33
N ARG A 103 12.48 -2.61 -5.42
CA ARG A 103 12.69 -1.16 -5.63
C ARG A 103 11.69 -0.32 -4.87
N GLU A 104 10.55 -0.89 -4.52
CA GLU A 104 9.50 -0.21 -3.77
C GLU A 104 9.79 -0.26 -2.27
N ALA A 105 9.39 0.82 -1.59
CA ALA A 105 9.27 0.90 -0.14
C ALA A 105 8.05 1.77 0.16
N ASP A 106 7.14 1.27 0.99
CA ASP A 106 5.90 1.95 1.34
C ASP A 106 6.17 3.12 2.29
N TYR A 107 7.21 3.00 3.11
CA TYR A 107 7.60 4.00 4.09
C TYR A 107 8.87 4.77 3.66
N PRO A 108 8.95 6.09 3.92
CA PRO A 108 10.13 6.87 3.60
C PRO A 108 11.32 6.44 4.47
N PRO A 109 12.56 6.56 3.95
CA PRO A 109 13.73 6.29 4.76
C PRO A 109 13.81 7.24 5.96
N ASN A 110 14.23 6.70 7.10
CA ASN A 110 14.39 7.42 8.36
C ASN A 110 13.11 8.10 8.86
N VAL A 111 12.04 7.31 9.11
CA VAL A 111 10.83 7.84 9.75
C VAL A 111 11.20 8.53 11.07
N ASP A 112 10.89 9.82 11.16
CA ASP A 112 11.25 10.65 12.31
C ASP A 112 10.20 10.50 13.43
N TRP A 113 10.42 9.53 14.30
CA TRP A 113 9.56 9.30 15.46
C TRP A 113 9.59 10.43 16.49
N ASN A 114 10.63 11.28 16.52
CA ASN A 114 10.61 12.46 17.39
C ASN A 114 9.54 13.45 16.91
N SER A 115 9.41 13.65 15.59
CA SER A 115 8.35 14.50 15.04
C SER A 115 6.94 14.00 15.42
N VAL A 116 6.73 12.67 15.43
CA VAL A 116 5.48 12.06 15.88
C VAL A 116 5.27 12.28 17.37
N LEU A 117 6.32 12.19 18.19
CA LEU A 117 6.26 12.44 19.63
C LEU A 117 6.03 13.91 19.98
N ASP A 118 6.48 14.85 19.15
CA ASP A 118 6.38 16.29 19.37
C ASP A 118 5.12 16.93 18.76
N GLU A 119 4.39 16.22 17.88
CA GLU A 119 3.14 16.69 17.26
C GLU A 119 2.09 17.23 18.25
N GLU A 120 1.60 18.46 18.05
CA GLU A 120 0.53 19.02 18.88
C GLU A 120 -0.80 18.24 18.72
N PRO A 121 -1.69 18.25 19.72
CA PRO A 121 -3.01 17.61 19.59
C PRO A 121 -3.79 18.20 18.40
N PRO A 122 -4.59 17.38 17.69
CA PRO A 122 -5.29 17.81 16.48
C PRO A 122 -6.32 18.94 16.74
N PHE A 123 -6.79 19.06 17.99
CA PHE A 123 -7.61 20.16 18.48
C PHE A 123 -7.55 20.23 20.02
N ALA A 124 -7.94 21.37 20.60
CA ALA A 124 -7.90 21.57 22.03
C ALA A 124 -8.98 20.76 22.76
N LYS A 125 -8.66 20.33 24.00
CA LYS A 125 -9.59 19.54 24.82
C LYS A 125 -10.86 20.35 25.12
N GLY A 126 -12.01 19.80 24.75
CA GLY A 126 -13.33 20.42 24.95
C GLY A 126 -13.82 21.28 23.79
N GLU A 127 -12.99 21.49 22.76
CA GLU A 127 -13.42 22.11 21.50
C GLU A 127 -14.00 21.06 20.54
N ASP A 128 -14.81 21.52 19.58
CA ASP A 128 -15.23 20.68 18.47
C ASP A 128 -14.02 20.40 17.57
N GLY A 129 -13.79 19.13 17.26
CA GLY A 129 -12.78 18.75 16.28
C GLY A 129 -13.15 19.18 14.86
N PRO A 130 -12.22 19.01 13.90
CA PRO A 130 -12.38 19.49 12.54
C PRO A 130 -13.60 18.90 11.84
N ASN A 131 -13.97 17.64 12.11
CA ASN A 131 -15.12 17.00 11.48
C ASN A 131 -16.43 17.58 12.03
N THR A 132 -16.53 17.73 13.36
CA THR A 132 -17.70 18.29 14.05
C THR A 132 -17.92 19.75 13.68
N ALA A 133 -16.86 20.56 13.69
CA ALA A 133 -16.91 21.96 13.29
C ALA A 133 -17.38 22.09 11.83
N ALA A 134 -16.87 21.25 10.94
CA ALA A 134 -17.30 21.19 9.56
C ALA A 134 -18.78 20.75 9.44
N ALA A 135 -19.22 19.78 10.25
CA ALA A 135 -20.60 19.29 10.29
C ALA A 135 -21.60 20.34 10.73
N LYS A 136 -21.29 21.05 11.81
CA LYS A 136 -22.06 22.19 12.28
C LYS A 136 -22.14 23.29 11.22
N LYS A 137 -21.02 23.64 10.58
CA LYS A 137 -21.01 24.65 9.51
C LYS A 137 -21.93 24.30 8.33
N LEU A 138 -21.92 23.05 7.84
CA LEU A 138 -22.86 22.66 6.78
C LEU A 138 -24.31 22.68 7.24
N LEU A 139 -24.60 22.35 8.49
CA LEU A 139 -25.94 22.47 9.04
C LEU A 139 -26.39 23.93 8.99
N GLU A 140 -25.53 24.87 9.37
CA GLU A 140 -25.83 26.30 9.30
C GLU A 140 -26.02 26.82 7.88
N GLU A 141 -25.15 26.43 6.94
CA GLU A 141 -25.24 26.82 5.53
C GLU A 141 -26.46 26.22 4.82
N ASN A 142 -26.93 25.04 5.24
CA ASN A 142 -28.11 24.38 4.68
C ASN A 142 -29.42 24.69 5.41
N LYS A 143 -29.42 25.59 6.41
CA LYS A 143 -30.67 26.05 7.06
C LYS A 143 -31.61 26.61 5.97
N PRO A 144 -32.83 26.07 5.78
CA PRO A 144 -33.73 26.55 4.75
C PRO A 144 -34.09 28.03 5.00
N GLY A 145 -33.92 28.87 3.98
CA GLY A 145 -34.40 30.25 4.00
C GLY A 145 -35.92 30.33 4.22
N PHE A 146 -36.41 31.49 4.64
CA PHE A 146 -37.80 31.72 5.07
C PHE A 146 -38.86 31.11 4.13
N LEU A 147 -38.68 31.21 2.81
CA LEU A 147 -39.62 30.67 1.80
C LEU A 147 -39.56 29.13 1.64
N LYS A 148 -38.42 28.49 1.91
CA LYS A 148 -38.27 27.03 1.82
C LYS A 148 -38.86 26.32 3.05
N ARG A 149 -38.89 27.00 4.21
CA ARG A 149 -39.60 26.55 5.43
C ARG A 149 -41.13 26.57 5.29
N LEU A 150 -41.66 27.50 4.50
CA LEU A 150 -43.11 27.70 4.33
C LEU A 150 -43.73 26.80 3.24
N PHE A 151 -42.96 26.38 2.23
CA PHE A 151 -43.49 25.67 1.05
C PHE A 151 -42.78 24.35 0.70
N GLY A 152 -41.70 23.98 1.40
CA GLY A 152 -40.97 22.74 1.17
C GLY A 152 -41.08 21.80 2.36
N GLY A 153 -41.47 20.53 2.12
CA GLY A 153 -41.44 19.47 3.12
C GLY A 153 -40.10 19.44 3.85
N GLY A 154 -40.16 19.31 5.19
CA GLY A 154 -39.03 19.52 6.08
C GLY A 154 -37.79 18.73 5.66
N GLN A 155 -36.66 19.44 5.55
CA GLN A 155 -35.35 18.80 5.53
C GLN A 155 -35.16 18.03 6.85
N ASP A 156 -34.71 16.78 6.72
CA ASP A 156 -34.69 15.79 7.79
C ASP A 156 -33.68 16.20 8.89
N THR A 157 -34.14 16.97 9.88
CA THR A 157 -33.31 17.48 10.99
C THR A 157 -32.64 16.35 11.76
N ALA A 158 -33.28 15.18 11.80
CA ALA A 158 -32.73 13.96 12.39
C ALA A 158 -31.49 13.47 11.63
N LEU A 159 -31.48 13.53 10.29
CA LEU A 159 -30.32 13.17 9.47
C LEU A 159 -29.13 14.11 9.71
N PHE A 160 -29.39 15.41 9.87
CA PHE A 160 -28.32 16.37 10.16
C PHE A 160 -27.74 16.21 11.57
N GLN A 161 -28.58 15.94 12.57
CA GLN A 161 -28.12 15.62 13.92
C GLN A 161 -27.28 14.35 13.91
N LYS A 162 -27.72 13.31 13.20
CA LYS A 162 -26.95 12.07 13.01
C LYS A 162 -25.58 12.33 12.39
N ASN A 163 -25.50 13.17 11.35
CA ASN A 163 -24.22 13.51 10.71
C ASN A 163 -23.26 14.28 11.63
N VAL A 164 -23.77 15.08 12.58
CA VAL A 164 -22.94 15.79 13.56
C VAL A 164 -22.42 14.81 14.62
N GLU A 165 -23.24 13.85 15.06
CA GLU A 165 -22.80 12.78 15.97
C GLU A 165 -21.76 11.87 15.32
N GLU A 166 -21.97 11.45 14.07
CA GLU A 166 -20.97 10.68 13.30
C GLU A 166 -19.65 11.46 13.17
N ALA A 167 -19.72 12.77 12.93
CA ALA A 167 -18.54 13.63 12.87
C ALA A 167 -17.82 13.75 14.23
N ARG A 168 -18.57 13.70 15.33
CA ARG A 168 -18.01 13.71 16.69
C ARG A 168 -17.27 12.41 17.01
N LEU A 169 -17.80 11.27 16.56
CA LEU A 169 -17.12 9.98 16.67
C LEU A 169 -15.79 10.00 15.90
N LEU A 170 -15.78 10.54 14.67
CA LEU A 170 -14.55 10.68 13.89
C LEU A 170 -13.51 11.60 14.55
N ASP A 171 -13.94 12.67 15.22
CA ASP A 171 -13.01 13.54 15.98
C ASP A 171 -12.48 12.85 17.24
N GLN A 172 -13.29 12.00 17.89
CA GLN A 172 -12.86 11.17 18.99
C GLN A 172 -11.81 10.14 18.53
N GLU A 173 -12.07 9.42 17.43
CA GLU A 173 -11.12 8.49 16.83
C GLU A 173 -9.81 9.21 16.45
N LEU A 174 -9.88 10.43 15.91
CA LEU A 174 -8.70 11.23 15.57
C LEU A 174 -7.85 11.57 16.81
N MET A 175 -8.49 11.92 17.94
CA MET A 175 -7.79 12.16 19.20
C MET A 175 -7.18 10.89 19.79
N GLU A 176 -7.90 9.77 19.75
CA GLU A 176 -7.43 8.47 20.23
C GLU A 176 -6.24 7.98 19.40
N GLN A 177 -6.29 8.13 18.07
CA GLN A 177 -5.17 7.83 17.18
C GLN A 177 -3.95 8.71 17.48
N TRP A 178 -4.13 10.02 17.67
CA TRP A 178 -3.03 10.90 18.05
C TRP A 178 -2.39 10.46 19.37
N GLN A 179 -3.19 10.14 20.41
CA GLN A 179 -2.66 9.63 21.68
C GLN A 179 -1.92 8.31 21.51
N MET A 180 -2.46 7.38 20.72
CA MET A 180 -1.82 6.10 20.43
C MET A 180 -0.49 6.30 19.71
N ASN A 181 -0.42 7.21 18.74
CA ASN A 181 0.81 7.56 18.03
C ASN A 181 1.89 8.11 18.97
N LYS A 182 1.52 8.88 20.00
CA LYS A 182 2.48 9.33 21.03
C LYS A 182 3.07 8.16 21.80
N VAL A 183 2.24 7.21 22.21
CA VAL A 183 2.67 6.02 22.93
C VAL A 183 3.59 5.18 22.06
N ILE A 184 3.19 4.93 20.81
CA ILE A 184 3.99 4.20 19.82
C ILE A 184 5.35 4.88 19.63
N ALA A 185 5.36 6.18 19.31
CA ALA A 185 6.59 6.93 19.05
C ALA A 185 7.55 6.89 20.23
N SER A 186 7.04 7.11 21.45
CA SER A 186 7.84 7.01 22.67
C SER A 186 8.47 5.63 22.81
N LYS A 187 7.69 4.56 22.64
CA LYS A 187 8.18 3.18 22.76
C LYS A 187 9.20 2.82 21.69
N VAL A 188 8.97 3.26 20.44
CA VAL A 188 9.90 3.06 19.32
C VAL A 188 11.24 3.72 19.60
N LEU A 189 11.23 4.98 20.08
CA LEU A 189 12.45 5.72 20.42
C LEU A 189 13.21 5.08 21.59
N THR A 190 12.51 4.49 22.55
CA THR A 190 13.13 3.73 23.65
C THR A 190 13.45 2.28 23.29
N LYS A 191 13.29 1.88 22.03
CA LYS A 191 13.58 0.51 21.55
C LYS A 191 12.76 -0.58 22.27
N ASP A 192 11.54 -0.26 22.67
CA ASP A 192 10.60 -1.21 23.27
C ASP A 192 9.85 -1.96 22.16
N THR A 193 10.03 -3.28 22.09
CA THR A 193 9.46 -4.15 21.04
C THR A 193 7.93 -4.16 21.05
N GLU A 194 7.30 -3.88 22.20
CA GLU A 194 5.85 -3.71 22.27
C GLU A 194 5.39 -2.52 21.40
N GLY A 195 6.18 -1.44 21.39
CA GLY A 195 5.93 -0.28 20.54
C GLY A 195 6.07 -0.58 19.05
N PHE A 196 7.04 -1.43 18.69
CA PHE A 196 7.20 -1.88 17.30
C PHE A 196 5.98 -2.69 16.83
N ILE A 197 5.47 -3.60 17.67
CA ILE A 197 4.27 -4.38 17.37
C ILE A 197 3.05 -3.45 17.23
N MET A 198 2.84 -2.52 18.17
CA MET A 198 1.75 -1.54 18.08
C MET A 198 1.82 -0.70 16.80
N ALA A 199 3.03 -0.29 16.37
CA ALA A 199 3.22 0.42 15.11
C ALA A 199 2.81 -0.43 13.91
N LEU A 200 3.27 -1.69 13.84
CA LEU A 200 2.92 -2.62 12.77
C LEU A 200 1.42 -2.87 12.67
N GLU A 201 0.74 -3.03 13.81
CA GLU A 201 -0.72 -3.20 13.89
C GLU A 201 -1.48 -1.94 13.49
N SER A 202 -1.05 -0.77 13.99
CA SER A 202 -1.65 0.53 13.64
C SER A 202 -1.52 0.86 12.16
N LEU A 203 -0.38 0.51 11.55
CA LEU A 203 -0.14 0.67 10.11
C LEU A 203 -0.82 -0.42 9.29
N LYS A 204 -1.31 -1.49 9.94
CA LYS A 204 -1.90 -2.66 9.28
C LYS A 204 -0.98 -3.24 8.21
N MET A 205 0.32 -3.30 8.50
CA MET A 205 1.34 -3.70 7.51
C MET A 205 1.03 -5.05 6.86
N SER A 206 0.47 -6.00 7.62
CA SER A 206 0.06 -7.31 7.09
C SER A 206 -1.07 -7.22 6.07
N GLU A 207 -2.02 -6.29 6.23
CA GLU A 207 -3.08 -6.02 5.25
C GLU A 207 -2.51 -5.33 4.00
N GLU A 208 -1.59 -4.37 4.18
CA GLU A 208 -0.96 -3.63 3.07
C GLU A 208 -0.12 -4.55 2.17
N LEU A 209 0.71 -5.41 2.78
CA LEU A 209 1.54 -6.41 2.09
C LEU A 209 0.76 -7.68 1.70
N GLY A 210 -0.45 -7.87 2.23
CA GLY A 210 -1.33 -9.00 1.94
C GLY A 210 -1.83 -9.07 0.49
N SER A 211 -1.47 -8.09 -0.34
CA SER A 211 -1.65 -8.13 -1.79
C SER A 211 -0.76 -9.16 -2.50
N PHE A 212 0.42 -9.47 -1.94
CA PHE A 212 1.40 -10.43 -2.51
C PHE A 212 1.57 -11.69 -1.65
N LEU A 213 0.91 -11.74 -0.50
CA LEU A 213 1.09 -12.77 0.52
C LEU A 213 -0.25 -13.37 0.94
N LYS A 214 -0.24 -14.66 1.26
CA LYS A 214 -1.34 -15.37 1.91
C LYS A 214 -1.36 -15.08 3.41
N SER A 215 -0.20 -15.00 4.04
CA SER A 215 -0.05 -14.56 5.42
C SER A 215 1.31 -13.94 5.66
N LEU A 216 1.38 -13.05 6.65
CA LEU A 216 2.60 -12.40 7.10
C LEU A 216 2.56 -12.38 8.63
N ASN A 217 3.51 -13.03 9.27
CA ASN A 217 3.70 -13.00 10.72
C ASN A 217 5.05 -12.38 11.03
N MET A 218 5.08 -11.53 12.05
CA MET A 218 6.28 -10.80 12.46
C MET A 218 6.43 -10.91 13.97
N SER A 219 7.66 -11.14 14.43
CA SER A 219 7.99 -11.23 15.84
C SER A 219 9.39 -10.69 16.08
N PHE A 220 9.60 -10.03 17.21
CA PHE A 220 10.91 -9.50 17.58
C PHE A 220 11.62 -10.48 18.52
N THR A 221 12.85 -10.85 18.19
CA THR A 221 13.73 -11.58 19.14
C THR A 221 14.16 -10.63 20.25
N ASP A 222 14.54 -9.42 19.85
CA ASP A 222 14.99 -8.34 20.70
C ASP A 222 14.77 -6.99 19.97
N ALA A 223 15.33 -5.91 20.51
CA ALA A 223 15.15 -4.57 19.97
C ALA A 223 15.89 -4.30 18.66
N ASP A 224 16.83 -5.16 18.26
CA ASP A 224 17.64 -5.01 17.05
C ASP A 224 17.32 -6.07 15.99
N THR A 225 16.55 -7.11 16.34
CA THR A 225 16.32 -8.28 15.48
C THR A 225 14.83 -8.62 15.34
N ILE A 226 14.35 -8.68 14.10
CA ILE A 226 13.00 -9.14 13.75
C ILE A 226 13.02 -10.43 12.94
N ASN A 227 12.09 -11.33 13.23
CA ASN A 227 11.77 -12.52 12.44
C ASN A 227 10.46 -12.30 11.69
N VAL A 228 10.48 -12.59 10.39
CA VAL A 228 9.33 -12.52 9.51
C VAL A 228 9.10 -13.89 8.88
N ASP A 229 7.90 -14.42 9.07
CA ASP A 229 7.42 -15.62 8.39
C ASP A 229 6.32 -15.21 7.40
N ALA A 230 6.64 -15.23 6.11
CA ALA A 230 5.74 -14.93 5.02
C ALA A 230 5.32 -16.20 4.28
N VAL A 231 4.04 -16.29 3.91
CA VAL A 231 3.50 -17.37 3.09
C VAL A 231 2.94 -16.76 1.81
N LEU A 232 3.28 -17.34 0.67
CA LEU A 232 2.77 -16.92 -0.63
C LEU A 232 2.38 -18.14 -1.47
N SER A 233 1.87 -17.89 -2.68
CA SER A 233 1.86 -18.91 -3.72
C SER A 233 2.32 -18.34 -5.03
N ILE A 234 3.43 -18.83 -5.56
CA ILE A 234 4.01 -18.39 -6.82
C ILE A 234 2.96 -18.49 -7.95
N THR A 235 2.16 -19.56 -7.97
CA THR A 235 1.15 -19.78 -9.02
C THR A 235 -0.05 -18.85 -8.92
N ASP A 236 -0.34 -18.29 -7.73
CA ASP A 236 -1.37 -17.26 -7.56
C ASP A 236 -0.95 -15.92 -8.19
N PHE A 237 0.37 -15.68 -8.35
CA PHE A 237 0.92 -14.40 -8.82
C PHE A 237 1.64 -14.48 -10.16
N ILE A 238 2.11 -15.63 -10.62
CA ILE A 238 2.90 -15.73 -11.85
C ILE A 238 2.21 -16.73 -12.78
N PRO A 239 1.62 -16.26 -13.90
CA PRO A 239 0.97 -17.14 -14.85
C PRO A 239 2.00 -17.99 -15.60
N GLU A 240 1.60 -19.22 -15.98
CA GLU A 240 2.41 -20.10 -16.83
C GLU A 240 2.51 -19.61 -18.30
N GLU A 241 1.70 -18.61 -18.65
CA GLU A 241 1.53 -18.10 -20.01
C GLU A 241 1.74 -16.58 -20.08
N TYR A 242 2.22 -16.11 -21.22
CA TYR A 242 2.38 -14.70 -21.55
C TYR A 242 1.64 -14.31 -22.82
N LYS A 243 1.33 -13.01 -22.90
CA LYS A 243 0.64 -12.39 -24.03
C LYS A 243 1.64 -11.76 -25.01
N THR A 244 1.42 -11.96 -26.30
CA THR A 244 2.22 -11.38 -27.39
C THR A 244 1.35 -11.08 -28.61
N LEU A 245 1.91 -10.48 -29.66
CA LEU A 245 1.22 -10.21 -30.92
C LEU A 245 1.66 -11.19 -32.01
N THR A 246 0.70 -11.59 -32.85
CA THR A 246 1.02 -12.16 -34.16
C THR A 246 1.54 -11.07 -35.10
N PRO A 247 2.22 -11.42 -36.21
CA PRO A 247 2.59 -10.45 -37.25
C PRO A 247 1.39 -9.68 -37.83
N THR A 248 0.19 -10.22 -37.70
CA THR A 248 -1.08 -9.61 -38.13
C THR A 248 -1.75 -8.74 -37.05
N GLY A 249 -1.10 -8.53 -35.91
CA GLY A 249 -1.59 -7.67 -34.82
C GLY A 249 -2.68 -8.29 -33.94
N LYS A 250 -2.89 -9.61 -34.02
CA LYS A 250 -3.83 -10.33 -33.15
C LYS A 250 -3.13 -10.76 -31.85
N LEU A 251 -3.88 -10.87 -30.76
CA LEU A 251 -3.39 -11.41 -29.50
C LEU A 251 -2.99 -12.88 -29.67
N SER A 252 -1.83 -13.25 -29.14
CA SER A 252 -1.30 -14.62 -29.08
C SER A 252 -0.90 -14.91 -27.64
N ILE A 253 -1.32 -16.05 -27.13
CA ILE A 253 -0.96 -16.55 -25.81
C ILE A 253 0.08 -17.65 -26.00
N ARG A 254 1.16 -17.61 -25.23
CA ARG A 254 2.28 -18.56 -25.31
C ARG A 254 2.70 -19.01 -23.92
N LYS A 255 3.15 -20.24 -23.79
CA LYS A 255 3.73 -20.74 -22.53
C LYS A 255 5.15 -20.21 -22.35
N TYR A 256 5.50 -19.86 -21.11
CA TYR A 256 6.89 -19.60 -20.76
C TYR A 256 7.74 -20.86 -20.93
N THR A 257 9.04 -20.68 -21.20
CA THR A 257 9.98 -21.76 -20.93
C THR A 257 10.10 -21.95 -19.42
N LYS A 258 10.49 -23.16 -18.96
CA LYS A 258 10.71 -23.39 -17.52
C LYS A 258 11.73 -22.40 -16.94
N THR A 259 12.79 -22.14 -17.70
CA THR A 259 13.86 -21.19 -17.35
C THR A 259 13.31 -19.79 -17.09
N ASP A 260 12.48 -19.26 -18.01
CA ASP A 260 11.96 -17.90 -17.89
C ASP A 260 10.96 -17.80 -16.73
N TYR A 261 10.06 -18.78 -16.61
CA TYR A 261 9.08 -18.83 -15.52
C TYR A 261 9.74 -18.79 -14.14
N TRP A 262 10.72 -19.69 -13.93
CA TRP A 262 11.40 -19.76 -12.64
C TRP A 262 12.32 -18.56 -12.39
N SER A 263 12.84 -17.91 -13.42
CA SER A 263 13.58 -16.66 -13.26
C SER A 263 12.68 -15.53 -12.73
N ILE A 264 11.45 -15.41 -13.25
CA ILE A 264 10.47 -14.45 -12.76
C ILE A 264 10.08 -14.78 -11.32
N ALA A 265 9.82 -16.05 -11.02
CA ALA A 265 9.49 -16.51 -9.66
C ALA A 265 10.61 -16.22 -8.65
N ALA A 266 11.86 -16.44 -9.02
CA ALA A 266 13.01 -16.13 -8.18
C ALA A 266 13.09 -14.63 -7.85
N GLN A 267 12.91 -13.77 -8.86
CA GLN A 267 12.89 -12.32 -8.67
C GLN A 267 11.72 -11.85 -7.79
N PHE A 268 10.55 -12.47 -7.94
CA PHE A 268 9.38 -12.17 -7.10
C PHE A 268 9.63 -12.53 -5.63
N VAL A 269 10.08 -13.76 -5.36
CA VAL A 269 10.33 -14.26 -4.00
C VAL A 269 11.40 -13.42 -3.29
N ALA A 270 12.55 -13.19 -3.94
CA ALA A 270 13.59 -12.32 -3.38
C ALA A 270 13.13 -10.86 -3.29
N GLY A 271 12.34 -10.39 -4.26
CA GLY A 271 11.79 -9.04 -4.29
C GLY A 271 10.91 -8.73 -3.10
N ILE A 272 10.06 -9.67 -2.70
CA ILE A 272 9.25 -9.59 -1.47
C ILE A 272 10.16 -9.49 -0.24
N ALA A 273 11.18 -10.34 -0.14
CA ALA A 273 12.08 -10.34 1.02
C ALA A 273 12.76 -8.97 1.21
N PHE A 274 13.23 -8.36 0.13
CA PHE A 274 13.82 -7.03 0.19
C PHE A 274 12.82 -5.94 0.50
N ARG A 275 11.64 -5.94 -0.13
CA ARG A 275 10.60 -4.94 0.14
C ARG A 275 10.23 -4.92 1.62
N ILE A 276 9.91 -6.09 2.19
CA ILE A 276 9.59 -6.24 3.62
C ILE A 276 10.72 -5.69 4.48
N SER A 277 11.97 -6.07 4.20
CA SER A 277 13.12 -5.64 4.99
C SER A 277 13.33 -4.13 4.93
N ARG A 278 13.16 -3.51 3.76
CA ARG A 278 13.26 -2.05 3.59
C ARG A 278 12.18 -1.33 4.39
N ASP A 279 10.93 -1.81 4.31
CA ASP A 279 9.82 -1.21 5.06
C ASP A 279 10.08 -1.27 6.57
N LEU A 280 10.53 -2.42 7.07
CA LEU A 280 10.88 -2.60 8.47
C LEU A 280 12.07 -1.72 8.91
N PHE A 281 13.12 -1.60 8.08
CA PHE A 281 14.27 -0.75 8.38
C PHE A 281 13.94 0.75 8.35
N ASN A 282 13.03 1.16 7.47
CA ASN A 282 12.55 2.53 7.39
C ASN A 282 11.70 2.90 8.61
N LEU A 283 10.93 1.95 9.13
CA LEU A 283 10.07 2.15 10.30
C LEU A 283 10.82 2.07 11.63
N PHE A 284 11.71 1.10 11.83
CA PHE A 284 12.26 0.82 13.16
C PHE A 284 13.77 0.96 13.20
N PRO A 285 14.39 1.23 14.35
CA PRO A 285 15.85 1.28 14.51
C PRO A 285 16.48 -0.11 14.74
N ILE A 286 16.09 -1.12 13.94
CA ILE A 286 16.58 -2.50 14.00
C ILE A 286 17.80 -2.75 13.09
N ALA A 287 18.69 -3.66 13.46
CA ALA A 287 19.85 -4.01 12.64
C ALA A 287 19.55 -5.14 11.64
N ASP A 288 18.81 -6.15 12.08
CA ASP A 288 18.71 -7.44 11.40
C ASP A 288 17.25 -7.85 11.14
N CYS A 289 16.97 -8.30 9.92
CA CYS A 289 15.71 -8.90 9.51
C CYS A 289 15.93 -10.35 9.05
N TYR A 290 15.35 -11.32 9.75
CA TYR A 290 15.29 -12.71 9.30
C TYR A 290 13.99 -12.94 8.52
N ILE A 291 14.07 -13.10 7.20
CA ILE A 291 12.92 -13.33 6.33
C ILE A 291 12.85 -14.81 5.95
N ASN A 292 11.73 -15.45 6.26
CA ASN A 292 11.42 -16.83 5.88
C ASN A 292 10.20 -16.84 4.95
N ILE A 293 10.35 -17.35 3.74
CA ILE A 293 9.27 -17.43 2.75
C ILE A 293 8.89 -18.89 2.51
N THR A 294 7.62 -19.18 2.76
CA THR A 294 7.00 -20.48 2.51
C THR A 294 6.13 -20.41 1.25
N GLU A 295 6.41 -21.28 0.29
CA GLU A 295 5.49 -21.56 -0.83
C GLU A 295 4.39 -22.48 -0.32
N GLU A 296 3.13 -22.09 -0.54
CA GLU A 296 1.98 -22.92 -0.26
C GLU A 296 1.22 -23.21 -1.56
N ASP A 297 1.35 -24.44 -2.05
CA ASP A 297 0.59 -24.93 -3.19
C ASP A 297 -0.58 -25.81 -2.75
N LYS A 298 -1.68 -25.74 -3.49
CA LYS A 298 -2.81 -26.66 -3.31
C LYS A 298 -2.52 -27.94 -4.07
N ASN A 299 -2.42 -29.06 -3.36
CA ASN A 299 -2.31 -30.37 -4.00
C ASN A 299 -3.62 -30.68 -4.75
N PRO A 300 -3.61 -30.81 -6.09
CA PRO A 300 -4.82 -30.94 -6.88
C PRO A 300 -5.51 -32.30 -6.69
N TYR A 301 -4.84 -33.30 -6.11
CA TYR A 301 -5.37 -34.65 -5.93
C TYR A 301 -5.91 -34.90 -4.52
N THR A 302 -5.30 -34.29 -3.50
CA THR A 302 -5.69 -34.51 -2.09
C THR A 302 -6.48 -33.35 -1.49
N GLY A 303 -6.45 -32.17 -2.13
CA GLY A 303 -7.02 -30.94 -1.59
C GLY A 303 -6.27 -30.40 -0.35
N LYS A 304 -5.19 -31.07 0.08
CA LYS A 304 -4.34 -30.59 1.17
C LYS A 304 -3.37 -29.52 0.65
N LYS A 305 -3.03 -28.60 1.53
CA LYS A 305 -1.99 -27.60 1.30
C LYS A 305 -0.65 -28.26 1.58
N ASP A 306 0.20 -28.31 0.56
CA ASP A 306 1.61 -28.67 0.73
C ASP A 306 2.36 -27.33 0.87
N SER A 307 3.11 -27.19 1.96
CA SER A 307 3.83 -25.95 2.27
C SER A 307 5.31 -26.22 2.50
N GLU A 308 6.17 -25.54 1.76
CA GLU A 308 7.63 -25.71 1.85
C GLU A 308 8.31 -24.36 2.07
N LEU A 309 9.24 -24.31 3.04
CA LEU A 309 10.13 -23.17 3.19
C LEU A 309 11.09 -23.18 2.00
N ILE A 310 11.05 -22.14 1.17
CA ILE A 310 11.81 -22.04 -0.08
C ILE A 310 12.92 -20.98 -0.05
N LEU A 311 12.83 -20.03 0.88
CA LEU A 311 13.88 -19.04 1.14
C LEU A 311 13.93 -18.74 2.63
N SER A 312 15.14 -18.71 3.18
CA SER A 312 15.41 -18.12 4.49
C SER A 312 16.64 -17.23 4.35
N VAL A 313 16.56 -15.98 4.79
CA VAL A 313 17.66 -15.01 4.65
C VAL A 313 17.74 -14.10 5.85
N LYS A 314 18.95 -13.87 6.35
CA LYS A 314 19.26 -12.79 7.27
C LYS A 314 19.69 -11.58 6.44
N ILE A 315 18.92 -10.49 6.51
CA ILE A 315 19.24 -9.22 5.87
C ILE A 315 19.71 -8.26 6.94
N GLU A 316 20.96 -7.82 6.87
CA GLU A 316 21.50 -6.75 7.70
C GLU A 316 21.28 -5.39 7.04
N ARG A 317 20.83 -4.40 7.81
CA ARG A 317 20.64 -3.02 7.32
C ARG A 317 21.91 -2.46 6.70
N SER A 318 23.06 -2.66 7.35
CA SER A 318 24.33 -2.07 6.90
C SER A 318 24.77 -2.59 5.54
N GLU A 319 24.44 -3.83 5.19
CA GLU A 319 24.75 -4.40 3.88
C GLU A 319 23.69 -4.02 2.85
N LEU A 320 22.40 -4.02 3.22
CA LEU A 320 21.31 -3.59 2.34
C LEU A 320 21.49 -2.15 1.84
N ASP A 321 21.90 -1.23 2.72
CA ASP A 321 22.13 0.18 2.39
C ASP A 321 23.26 0.39 1.36
N ARG A 322 24.11 -0.62 1.13
CA ARG A 322 25.22 -0.57 0.16
C ARG A 322 24.85 -1.12 -1.21
N ILE A 323 23.72 -1.83 -1.31
CA ILE A 323 23.29 -2.48 -2.56
C ILE A 323 22.49 -1.49 -3.41
N ASP A 324 22.85 -1.38 -4.68
CA ASP A 324 22.05 -0.66 -5.67
C ASP A 324 20.85 -1.50 -6.11
N LEU A 325 19.81 -1.54 -5.27
CA LEU A 325 18.58 -2.28 -5.53
C LEU A 325 17.84 -1.77 -6.76
N GLU A 326 18.05 -0.53 -7.22
CA GLU A 326 17.40 -0.04 -8.44
C GLU A 326 17.81 -0.86 -9.67
N ASN A 327 19.08 -1.24 -9.73
CA ASN A 327 19.67 -1.92 -10.88
C ASN A 327 20.00 -3.41 -10.64
N ALA A 328 19.89 -3.89 -9.41
CA ALA A 328 20.17 -5.29 -9.08
C ALA A 328 19.06 -6.26 -9.52
N ASP A 329 19.45 -7.48 -9.88
CA ASP A 329 18.52 -8.62 -9.83
C ASP A 329 18.39 -9.03 -8.34
N PRO A 330 17.17 -9.02 -7.77
CA PRO A 330 17.00 -9.29 -6.35
C PRO A 330 17.40 -10.72 -5.98
N PHE A 331 17.20 -11.71 -6.85
CA PHE A 331 17.62 -13.07 -6.52
C PHE A 331 19.14 -13.21 -6.49
N GLU A 332 19.84 -12.60 -7.46
CA GLU A 332 21.30 -12.57 -7.45
C GLU A 332 21.86 -11.76 -6.28
N ALA A 333 21.17 -10.69 -5.85
CA ALA A 333 21.58 -9.86 -4.73
C ALA A 333 21.60 -10.59 -3.38
N LEU A 334 20.89 -11.72 -3.24
CA LEU A 334 20.92 -12.55 -2.02
C LEU A 334 22.32 -13.03 -1.65
N VAL A 335 23.25 -13.13 -2.62
CA VAL A 335 24.65 -13.54 -2.38
C VAL A 335 25.39 -12.66 -1.37
N ASN A 336 24.93 -11.42 -1.17
CA ASN A 336 25.51 -10.49 -0.21
C ASN A 336 25.10 -10.77 1.24
N PHE A 337 24.16 -11.71 1.45
CA PHE A 337 23.52 -11.98 2.72
C PHE A 337 23.70 -13.45 3.09
N HIS A 338 23.64 -13.75 4.40
CA HIS A 338 23.57 -15.14 4.85
C HIS A 338 22.18 -15.70 4.55
N HIS A 339 22.09 -16.65 3.62
CA HIS A 339 20.83 -17.18 3.11
C HIS A 339 20.87 -18.67 2.82
N GLU A 340 19.70 -19.28 2.87
CA GLU A 340 19.39 -20.64 2.44
C GLU A 340 18.36 -20.55 1.30
N ALA A 341 18.79 -20.91 0.09
CA ALA A 341 17.95 -20.98 -1.11
C ALA A 341 18.47 -22.07 -2.05
N ASP A 342 17.71 -23.16 -2.23
CA ASP A 342 17.99 -24.17 -3.25
C ASP A 342 17.13 -23.88 -4.48
N PHE A 343 17.75 -23.39 -5.55
CA PHE A 343 17.06 -22.94 -6.74
C PHE A 343 17.73 -23.44 -8.02
N SER A 344 16.91 -23.94 -8.95
CA SER A 344 17.32 -24.23 -10.32
C SER A 344 16.37 -23.58 -11.32
N LYS A 345 16.92 -22.94 -12.36
CA LYS A 345 16.13 -22.40 -13.48
C LYS A 345 15.22 -23.44 -14.16
N THR A 346 15.49 -24.74 -14.03
CA THR A 346 14.67 -25.80 -14.65
C THR A 346 13.61 -26.41 -13.74
N LYS A 347 13.76 -26.29 -12.41
CA LYS A 347 12.91 -26.96 -11.42
C LYS A 347 12.25 -26.00 -10.43
N GLY A 348 12.74 -24.77 -10.31
CA GLY A 348 12.30 -23.80 -9.34
C GLY A 348 13.01 -23.95 -8.00
N PHE A 349 12.31 -23.53 -6.95
CA PHE A 349 12.75 -23.64 -5.57
C PHE A 349 12.57 -25.07 -5.04
N ALA A 350 13.47 -25.49 -4.17
CA ALA A 350 13.33 -26.67 -3.35
C ALA A 350 13.31 -26.28 -1.86
N LYS A 351 12.85 -27.22 -1.03
CA LYS A 351 12.80 -27.05 0.43
C LYS A 351 14.19 -26.76 1.01
N VAL A 352 14.26 -25.73 1.85
CA VAL A 352 15.46 -25.34 2.60
C VAL A 352 15.26 -25.38 4.12
N SER A 353 16.35 -25.16 4.85
CA SER A 353 16.33 -24.97 6.31
C SER A 353 16.22 -23.49 6.66
N LYS A 354 15.79 -23.17 7.89
CA LYS A 354 15.86 -21.79 8.39
C LYS A 354 17.33 -21.44 8.68
N VAL A 355 17.71 -20.23 8.31
CA VAL A 355 18.91 -19.57 8.82
C VAL A 355 18.79 -19.44 10.34
N SER A 356 19.88 -19.69 11.07
CA SER A 356 19.91 -19.53 12.52
C SER A 356 19.83 -18.06 12.92
N VAL A 357 18.91 -17.75 13.84
CA VAL A 357 18.76 -16.42 14.47
C VAL A 357 19.96 -16.08 15.33
#